data_AF-A0A3C2CR40-F1
#
_entry.id   AF-A0A3C2CR40-F1
#
_cell.length_a   1.000
_cell.length_b   1.000
_cell.length_c   1.000
_cell.angle_alpha   90.00
_cell.angle_beta   90.00
_cell.angle_gamma   90.00
#
_symmetry.space_group_name_H-M   'P 1'
#
loop_
_entity.id
_entity.type
_entity.pdbx_description
1 polymer ?
#
loop_
_entity_poly.entity_id
_entity_poly.type
_entity_poly.pdbx_seq_one_letter_code
_entity_poly.pdbx_strand_id
1 'polypeptide(L)' 'MGGYIMDLTIVALLIVGITATIGVITNGVGIKFFGGKNRSEFVDQSVRLQTGWKNVGGGKK' A
#
# COMPACT_ATOMS: atom_id res chain seq x y z
N MET A 1 -8.60 -36.32 -25.79
CA MET A 1 -8.71 -35.78 -24.41
C MET A 1 -7.40 -35.21 -23.85
N GLY A 2 -6.23 -35.82 -24.07
CA GLY A 2 -4.96 -35.30 -23.52
C GLY A 2 -4.58 -33.86 -23.92
N GLY A 3 -4.73 -33.49 -25.20
CA GLY A 3 -4.47 -32.12 -25.67
C GLY A 3 -5.39 -31.08 -25.04
N TYR A 4 -6.71 -31.35 -25.02
CA TYR A 4 -7.71 -30.50 -24.36
C TYR A 4 -7.40 -30.26 -22.87
N ILE A 5 -6.96 -31.30 -22.15
CA ILE A 5 -6.58 -31.17 -20.73
C ILE A 5 -5.33 -30.30 -20.58
N MET A 6 -4.34 -30.43 -21.46
CA MET A 6 -3.14 -29.57 -21.44
C MET A 6 -3.47 -28.11 -21.71
N ASP A 7 -4.29 -27.83 -22.74
CA ASP A 7 -4.71 -26.47 -23.08
C ASP A 7 -5.49 -25.83 -21.93
N LEU A 8 -6.43 -26.57 -21.33
CA LEU A 8 -7.19 -26.12 -20.17
C LEU A 8 -6.28 -25.84 -18.97
N THR A 9 -5.28 -26.68 -18.73
CA THR A 9 -4.34 -26.53 -17.61
C THR A 9 -3.47 -25.28 -17.78
N ILE A 10 -2.97 -25.04 -19.00
CA ILE A 10 -2.17 -23.84 -19.31
C ILE A 10 -3.00 -22.58 -19.08
N VAL A 11 -4.24 -22.55 -19.59
CA VAL A 11 -5.13 -21.39 -19.44
C VAL A 11 -5.48 -21.17 -17.96
N ALA A 12 -5.78 -22.24 -17.22
CA ALA A 12 -6.11 -22.15 -15.79
C ALA A 12 -4.93 -21.58 -14.98
N LEU A 13 -3.71 -22.07 -15.21
CA LEU A 13 -2.51 -21.58 -14.54
C LEU A 13 -2.23 -20.11 -14.87
N LEU A 14 -2.44 -19.70 -16.13
CA LEU A 14 -2.28 -18.32 -16.56
C LEU A 14 -3.26 -17.38 -15.84
N ILE A 15 -4.54 -17.76 -15.77
CA ILE A 15 -5.57 -16.96 -15.08
C ILE A 15 -5.27 -16.85 -13.58
N VAL A 16 -4.93 -17.96 -12.92
CA VAL A 16 -4.58 -17.97 -11.49
C VAL A 16 -3.33 -17.13 -11.25
N GLY A 17 -2.29 -17.29 -12.06
CA GLY A 17 -1.05 -16.53 -11.96
C GLY A 17 -1.26 -15.03 -12.09
N ILE A 18 -2.02 -14.58 -13.10
CA ILE A 18 -2.35 -13.17 -13.29
C ILE A 18 -3.17 -12.64 -12.10
N THR A 19 -4.21 -13.36 -11.69
CA THR A 19 -5.10 -12.91 -10.61
C THR A 19 -4.37 -12.79 -9.27
N ALA A 20 -3.53 -13.78 -8.94
CA ALA A 20 -2.74 -13.77 -7.71
C ALA A 20 -1.64 -12.69 -7.73
N THR A 21 -1.04 -12.39 -8.89
CA THR A 21 0.03 -11.41 -9.00
C THR A 21 -0.46 -9.96 -9.00
N ILE A 22 -1.65 -9.67 -9.54
CA ILE A 22 -2.22 -8.31 -9.55
C ILE A 22 -2.31 -7.73 -8.13
N GLY A 23 -2.76 -8.53 -7.15
CA GLY A 23 -2.88 -8.07 -5.77
C GLY A 23 -1.52 -7.73 -5.13
N VAL A 24 -0.51 -8.58 -5.35
CA VAL A 24 0.85 -8.36 -4.81
C VAL A 24 1.52 -7.17 -5.49
N ILE A 25 1.41 -7.05 -6.81
CA ILE A 25 1.96 -5.93 -7.58
C ILE A 25 1.29 -4.62 -7.15
N THR A 26 -0.04 -4.61 -7.01
CA THR A 26 -0.78 -3.40 -6.60
C THR A 26 -0.42 -2.98 -5.18
N ASN A 27 -0.27 -3.92 -4.24
CA ASN A 27 0.19 -3.61 -2.88
C ASN A 27 1.65 -3.14 -2.87
N GLY A 28 2.54 -3.79 -3.62
CA GLY A 28 3.94 -3.41 -3.73
C GLY A 28 4.13 -2.03 -4.37
N VAL A 29 3.43 -1.75 -5.47
CA VAL A 29 3.45 -0.44 -6.16
C VAL A 29 2.75 0.62 -5.32
N GLY A 30 1.60 0.31 -4.70
CA GLY A 30 0.88 1.24 -3.84
C GLY A 30 1.74 1.71 -2.66
N ILE A 31 2.39 0.80 -1.95
CA ILE A 31 3.27 1.14 -0.83
C ILE A 31 4.53 1.88 -1.31
N LYS A 32 5.15 1.46 -2.43
CA LYS A 32 6.39 2.06 -2.92
C LYS A 32 6.18 3.42 -3.59
N PHE A 33 5.06 3.62 -4.29
CA PHE A 33 4.75 4.83 -5.05
C PHE A 33 3.96 5.86 -4.22
N PHE A 34 2.99 5.40 -3.42
CA PHE A 34 2.16 6.29 -2.58
C PHE A 34 2.54 6.26 -1.09
N GLY A 35 3.13 5.17 -0.58
CA GLY A 35 3.49 5.04 0.84
C GLY A 35 4.74 5.81 1.29
N GLY A 36 5.58 6.28 0.37
CA GLY A 36 6.77 7.08 0.69
C GLY A 36 6.48 8.55 1.00
N LYS A 37 5.49 9.15 0.34
CA LYS A 37 5.23 10.60 0.41
C LYS A 37 4.33 11.01 1.58
N ASN A 38 3.41 10.13 2.00
CA ASN A 38 2.40 10.47 3.00
C ASN A 38 2.59 9.74 4.34
N ARG A 39 3.73 9.07 4.55
CA ARG A 39 3.98 8.30 5.79
C ARG A 39 4.09 9.20 7.02
N SER A 40 4.62 10.41 6.84
CA SER A 40 4.70 11.43 7.88
C SER A 40 3.59 12.45 7.79
N GLU A 41 2.70 12.45 6.79
CA GLU A 41 1.72 13.53 6.59
C GLU A 41 0.83 13.71 7.83
N PHE A 42 0.37 12.60 8.42
CA PHE A 42 -0.38 12.60 9.67
C PHE A 42 0.46 13.04 10.89
N VAL A 43 1.74 12.68 10.92
CA VAL A 43 2.67 13.03 12.01
C VAL A 43 3.06 14.50 11.92
N ASP A 44 3.45 14.99 10.74
CA ASP A 44 3.80 16.37 10.43
C ASP A 44 2.62 17.30 10.66
N GLN A 45 1.41 16.90 10.27
CA GLN A 45 0.20 17.67 10.54
C GLN A 45 -0.12 17.71 12.04
N SER A 46 0.08 16.60 12.75
CA SER A 46 -0.05 16.54 14.21
C SER A 46 1.00 17.40 14.92
N VAL A 47 2.26 17.35 14.48
CA VAL A 47 3.37 18.18 14.99
C VAL A 47 3.08 19.65 14.75
N ARG A 48 2.56 20.03 13.57
CA ARG A 48 2.19 21.43 13.28
C ARG A 48 1.12 21.95 14.23
N LEU A 49 0.09 21.14 14.52
CA LEU A 49 -0.95 21.46 15.49
C LEU A 49 -0.41 21.57 16.91
N GLN A 50 0.40 20.59 17.36
CA GLN A 50 0.98 20.57 18.70
C GLN A 50 1.99 21.71 18.94
N THR A 51 2.73 22.11 17.91
CA THR A 51 3.70 23.22 18.00
C THR A 51 3.00 24.55 18.28
N GLY A 52 1.83 24.79 17.67
CA GLY A 52 1.00 25.97 17.97
C GLY A 52 0.45 25.95 19.41
N TRP A 53 0.14 24.78 19.94
CA TRP A 53 -0.38 24.61 21.30
C TRP A 53 0.68 24.82 22.39
N LYS A 54 1.94 24.51 22.10
CA LYS A 54 3.06 24.77 23.01
C LYS A 54 3.20 26.26 23.36
N ASN A 55 2.84 27.14 22.43
CA ASN A 55 2.89 28.60 22.63
C ASN A 55 1.72 29.17 23.47
N VAL A 56 0.60 28.45 23.59
CA VAL A 56 -0.59 28.92 24.33
C VAL A 56 -0.78 28.24 25.69
N GLY A 57 -0.10 27.13 25.99
CA GLY A 57 -0.33 26.37 27.23
C GLY A 57 0.91 25.74 27.89
N GLY A 58 2.13 26.03 27.42
CA GLY A 58 3.38 25.49 27.97
C GLY A 58 3.93 26.28 29.16
N GLY A 59 3.10 26.56 30.18
CA GLY A 59 3.58 27.16 31.42
C GLY A 59 4.54 26.21 32.13
N LYS A 60 5.79 26.65 32.33
CA LYS A 60 6.76 25.96 33.20
C LYS A 60 6.12 25.74 34.58
N LYS A 61 6.09 24.48 35.03
CA LYS A 61 6.23 24.18 36.46
C LYS A 61 7.71 24.16 36.79
#